data_AF-W1YMW4-F1
#
_entry.id   AF-W1YMW4-F1
#
_cell.length_a   1.000
_cell.length_b   1.000
_cell.length_c   1.000
_cell.angle_alpha   90.00
_cell.angle_beta   90.00
_cell.angle_gamma   90.00
#
_symmetry.space_group_name_H-M   'P 1'
#
loop_
_entity.id
_entity.type
_entity.pdbx_description
1 polymer ?
#
loop_
_entity_poly.entity_id
_entity_poly.type
_entity_poly.pdbx_seq_one_letter_code
_entity_poly.pdbx_strand_id
1 'polypeptide(L)' 'QVVQFAAIFAATAVLGVTTAFAANPFSDVTPDSWAYQAVSQLANAGIVNGYPDGTFKGQNNITRYEMAQMVAKAMA' A
#
# COMPACT_ATOMS: atom_id res chain seq x y z
N GLN A 1 18.74 33.30 26.04
CA GLN A 1 18.41 32.28 25.01
C GLN A 1 17.11 32.71 24.35
N VAL A 2 17.01 32.62 23.03
CA VAL A 2 15.94 33.26 22.23
C VAL A 2 14.70 32.35 22.11
N VAL A 3 13.54 32.98 21.94
CA VAL A 3 12.15 32.48 21.94
C VAL A 3 11.76 31.55 20.76
N GLN A 4 10.56 30.93 20.86
CA GLN A 4 9.68 30.43 19.78
C GLN A 4 10.16 29.18 18.98
N PHE A 5 9.35 28.24 18.46
CA PHE A 5 7.91 27.91 18.44
C PHE A 5 7.79 26.37 18.71
N ALA A 6 6.66 25.66 18.86
CA ALA A 6 5.20 25.85 18.96
C ALA A 6 4.68 24.74 19.92
N ALA A 7 3.53 24.77 20.60
CA ALA A 7 2.15 25.22 20.32
C ALA A 7 1.27 24.21 19.53
N ILE A 8 0.40 23.51 20.26
CA ILE A 8 -0.87 22.89 19.79
C ILE A 8 -0.70 21.69 18.83
N PHE A 9 -0.41 20.50 19.38
CA PHE A 9 -1.01 19.29 18.82
C PHE A 9 -2.51 19.32 19.17
N ALA A 10 -3.31 19.82 18.24
CA ALA A 10 -4.73 20.01 18.46
C ALA A 10 -5.40 18.67 18.77
N ALA A 11 -6.21 18.65 19.83
CA ALA A 11 -7.11 17.55 20.13
C ALA A 11 -8.31 17.55 19.16
N THR A 12 -8.03 17.47 17.86
CA THR A 12 -9.05 17.13 16.85
C THR A 12 -9.31 15.64 16.96
N ALA A 13 -10.54 15.28 17.35
CA ALA A 13 -10.98 13.91 17.42
C ALA A 13 -10.91 13.25 16.04
N VAL A 14 -9.82 12.53 15.77
CA VAL A 14 -9.79 11.56 14.68
C VAL A 14 -10.67 10.41 15.13
N LEU A 15 -11.94 10.46 14.68
CA LEU A 15 -12.81 9.29 14.64
C LEU A 15 -11.97 8.13 14.11
N GLY A 16 -11.89 7.04 14.89
CA GLY A 16 -11.15 5.85 14.51
C GLY A 16 -11.81 5.19 13.30
N VAL A 17 -11.50 5.70 12.11
CA VAL A 17 -11.77 5.04 10.84
C VAL A 17 -10.78 3.88 10.73
N THR A 18 -11.04 2.85 11.53
CA THR A 18 -10.44 1.53 11.35
C THR A 18 -11.12 0.90 10.13
N THR A 19 -10.87 1.45 8.94
CA THR A 19 -11.08 0.71 7.70
C THR A 19 -10.23 -0.54 7.81
N ALA A 20 -10.88 -1.67 8.07
CA ALA A 20 -10.24 -2.96 8.04
C ALA A 20 -9.76 -3.21 6.60
N PHE A 21 -8.49 -2.88 6.35
CA PHE A 21 -7.86 -3.18 5.08
C PHE A 21 -7.82 -4.69 4.90
N ALA A 22 -8.18 -5.17 3.71
CA ALA A 22 -8.07 -6.59 3.38
C ALA A 22 -6.62 -7.04 3.62
N ALA A 23 -6.46 -8.22 4.23
CA ALA A 23 -5.13 -8.74 4.55
C ALA A 23 -4.30 -8.92 3.29
N ASN A 24 -3.06 -8.42 3.31
CA ASN A 24 -2.10 -8.64 2.25
C ASN A 24 -1.81 -10.16 2.09
N PRO A 25 -1.91 -10.74 0.87
CA PRO A 25 -1.58 -12.15 0.64
C PRO A 25 -0.07 -12.42 0.48
N PHE A 26 0.79 -11.41 0.38
CA PHE A 26 2.21 -11.58 0.02
C PHE A 26 3.16 -11.55 1.22
N SER A 27 3.97 -12.61 1.38
CA SER A 27 4.88 -12.82 2.50
C SER A 27 6.05 -11.81 2.60
N ASP A 28 6.43 -11.19 1.49
CA ASP A 28 7.52 -10.21 1.37
C ASP A 28 7.07 -8.74 1.54
N VAL A 29 5.77 -8.50 1.77
CA VAL A 29 5.20 -7.17 1.97
C VAL A 29 4.69 -7.06 3.42
N THR A 30 5.59 -6.66 4.33
CA THR A 30 5.28 -6.54 5.76
C THR A 30 4.38 -5.33 6.07
N PRO A 31 3.63 -5.32 7.20
CA PRO A 31 2.79 -4.19 7.60
C PRO A 31 3.52 -2.85 7.74
N ASP A 32 4.82 -2.87 8.08
CA ASP A 32 5.66 -1.68 8.19
C ASP A 32 6.16 -1.15 6.83
N SER A 33 5.89 -1.86 5.73
CA SER A 33 6.25 -1.43 4.39
C SER A 33 5.37 -0.29 3.91
N TRP A 34 5.98 0.78 3.38
CA TRP A 34 5.27 1.88 2.72
C TRP A 34 4.33 1.40 1.59
N ALA A 35 4.65 0.25 0.97
CA ALA A 35 3.88 -0.34 -0.11
C ALA A 35 2.68 -1.17 0.38
N TYR A 36 2.61 -1.52 1.68
CA TYR A 36 1.65 -2.48 2.22
C TYR A 36 0.20 -2.15 1.85
N GLN A 37 -0.22 -0.90 2.08
CA GLN A 37 -1.59 -0.47 1.81
C GLN A 37 -1.92 -0.52 0.31
N ALA A 38 -1.02 -0.02 -0.54
CA ALA A 38 -1.23 0.00 -2.00
C ALA A 38 -1.28 -1.41 -2.59
N VAL A 39 -0.33 -2.27 -2.21
CA VAL A 39 -0.26 -3.65 -2.70
C VAL A 39 -1.47 -4.47 -2.23
N SER A 40 -1.91 -4.30 -0.98
CA SER A 40 -3.11 -4.98 -0.45
C SER A 40 -4.37 -4.61 -1.24
N GLN A 41 -4.53 -3.33 -1.61
CA GLN A 41 -5.66 -2.86 -2.41
C GLN A 41 -5.61 -3.40 -3.85
N LEU A 42 -4.44 -3.34 -4.49
CA LEU A 42 -4.24 -3.88 -5.85
C LEU A 42 -4.43 -5.40 -5.92
N ALA A 43 -4.09 -6.13 -4.85
CA ALA A 43 -4.32 -7.57 -4.74
C ALA A 43 -5.80 -7.91 -4.59
N ASN A 44 -6.52 -7.21 -3.71
CA ASN A 44 -7.96 -7.37 -3.53
C ASN A 44 -8.73 -7.03 -4.83
N ALA A 45 -8.31 -5.99 -5.55
CA ALA A 45 -8.85 -5.64 -6.86
C ALA A 45 -8.48 -6.62 -8.00
N GLY A 46 -7.70 -7.68 -7.74
CA GLY A 46 -7.25 -8.64 -8.76
C GLY A 46 -6.29 -8.05 -9.80
N ILE A 47 -5.78 -6.83 -9.58
CA ILE A 47 -4.82 -6.16 -10.46
C ILE A 47 -3.46 -6.85 -10.35
N VAL A 48 -3.02 -7.09 -9.12
CA VAL A 48 -1.75 -7.76 -8.78
C VAL A 48 -2.04 -9.15 -8.20
N ASN A 49 -1.44 -10.19 -8.77
CA ASN A 49 -1.61 -11.56 -8.30
C ASN A 49 -0.37 -12.12 -7.57
N GLY A 50 0.77 -11.42 -7.65
CA GLY A 50 2.06 -11.92 -7.17
C GLY A 50 2.54 -13.18 -7.89
N TYR A 51 3.41 -13.93 -7.23
CA TYR A 51 4.04 -15.15 -7.74
C TYR A 51 3.53 -16.41 -7.02
N PRO A 52 3.67 -17.61 -7.63
CA PRO A 52 3.19 -18.87 -7.03
C PRO A 52 3.84 -19.25 -5.69
N ASP A 53 4.94 -18.61 -5.31
CA ASP A 53 5.62 -18.75 -4.02
C ASP A 53 5.03 -17.86 -2.91
N GLY A 54 3.95 -17.10 -3.20
CA GLY A 54 3.29 -16.23 -2.22
C GLY A 54 4.03 -14.92 -1.97
N THR A 55 4.72 -14.39 -2.97
CA THR A 55 5.44 -13.10 -2.90
C THR A 55 4.97 -12.11 -3.97
N PHE A 56 5.18 -10.81 -3.72
CA PHE A 56 4.93 -9.71 -4.65
C PHE A 56 6.17 -9.38 -5.51
N LYS A 57 7.37 -9.50 -4.92
CA LYS A 57 8.69 -9.14 -5.48
C LYS A 57 8.76 -7.70 -5.99
N GLY A 58 8.26 -6.76 -5.18
CA GLY A 58 8.13 -5.34 -5.55
C GLY A 58 9.43 -4.60 -5.93
N GLN A 59 10.60 -5.18 -5.66
CA GLN A 59 11.91 -4.66 -6.07
C GLN A 59 12.38 -5.19 -7.43
N ASN A 60 11.68 -6.16 -8.03
CA ASN A 60 12.03 -6.68 -9.35
C ASN A 60 11.57 -5.74 -10.46
N ASN A 61 12.37 -5.65 -11.52
CA ASN A 61 11.97 -4.95 -12.74
C ASN A 61 10.81 -5.69 -13.43
N ILE A 62 9.73 -4.96 -13.74
CA ILE A 62 8.65 -5.42 -14.60
C ILE A 62 8.89 -5.03 -16.07
N THR A 63 8.34 -5.80 -16.99
CA THR A 63 8.26 -5.46 -18.40
C THR A 63 7.21 -4.38 -18.66
N ARG A 64 7.33 -3.70 -19.82
CA ARG A 64 6.29 -2.77 -20.30
C ARG A 64 4.93 -3.45 -20.54
N TYR A 65 4.93 -4.76 -20.80
CA TYR A 65 3.72 -5.55 -20.98
C TYR A 65 2.99 -5.75 -19.65
N GLU A 66 3.69 -6.18 -18.59
CA GLU A 66 3.10 -6.35 -17.25
C GLU A 66 2.59 -5.02 -16.69
N MET A 67 3.32 -3.91 -16.91
CA MET A 67 2.82 -2.56 -16.60
C MET A 67 1.51 -2.25 -17.32
N ALA A 68 1.44 -2.50 -18.64
CA ALA A 68 0.23 -2.25 -19.42
C ALA A 68 -0.95 -3.13 -18.98
N GLN A 69 -0.70 -4.39 -18.60
CA GLN A 69 -1.73 -5.27 -18.03
C GLN A 69 -2.27 -4.73 -16.70
N MET A 70 -1.42 -4.27 -15.79
CA MET A 70 -1.87 -3.68 -14.52
C MET A 70 -2.73 -2.44 -14.75
N VAL A 71 -2.32 -1.55 -15.67
CA VAL A 71 -3.11 -0.36 -16.04
C VAL A 71 -4.44 -0.76 -16.68
N ALA A 72 -4.44 -1.73 -17.59
CA ALA A 72 -5.68 -2.20 -18.24
C ALA A 72 -6.68 -2.80 -17.23
N LYS A 73 -6.20 -3.60 -16.27
CA LYS A 73 -7.03 -4.12 -15.17
C LYS A 73 -7.55 -3.03 -14.23
N ALA A 74 -6.76 -1.97 -13.98
CA ALA A 74 -7.16 -0.86 -13.11
C ALA A 74 -8.22 0.07 -13.73
N MET A 75 -8.49 -0.08 -15.03
CA MET A 75 -9.44 0.72 -15.80
C MET A 75 -10.71 -0.05 -16.20
N ALA A 76 -10.85 -1.30 -15.73
CA ALA A 76 -11.97 -2.22 -16.02
C ALA A 76 -12.99 -2.26 -14.88
#